data_AF-A0A6C2YLG8-F1
#
_entry.id   AF-A0A6C2YLG8-F1
#
_cell.length_a   1.000
_cell.length_b   1.000
_cell.length_c   1.000
_cell.angle_alpha   90.00
_cell.angle_beta   90.00
_cell.angle_gamma   90.00
#
_symmetry.space_group_name_H-M   'P 1'
#
loop_
_entity.id
_entity.type
_entity.pdbx_description
1 polymer ?
#
loop_
_entity_poly.entity_id
_entity_poly.type
_entity_poly.pdbx_seq_one_letter_code
_entity_poly.pdbx_strand_id
1 'polypeptide(L)'
;MTMRMPVLMLVLVAISSLMTVPMAKAEHDAKAVSRAEKLLSPASMGKTINNYLHFGTTYRSHGDMVLYNVDNRPTEFALLVTFKWESNGVGTTKVFFFFNSNGAFIGLRVKESDGLFQSPFTAANLTIKLLGEALYEAFKDNMTDGDKQFFRTAIDNADAKSLLELYLVLESRLK
;
A
#
# COMPACT_ATOMS: atom_id res chain seq x y z
N MET A 1 -37.51 -19.30 63.46
CA MET A 1 -37.00 -19.87 62.19
C MET A 1 -37.27 -18.83 61.09
N THR A 2 -36.46 -17.78 60.96
CA THR A 2 -35.23 -17.66 60.13
C THR A 2 -35.43 -17.87 58.63
N MET A 3 -35.47 -16.77 57.86
CA MET A 3 -34.82 -16.48 56.55
C MET A 3 -35.58 -15.31 55.89
N ARG A 4 -35.14 -14.04 55.94
CA ARG A 4 -34.02 -13.38 55.22
C ARG A 4 -34.02 -13.65 53.70
N MET A 5 -34.55 -12.65 52.96
CA MET A 5 -34.19 -12.12 51.61
C MET A 5 -33.42 -13.04 50.62
N PRO A 6 -33.75 -12.96 49.31
CA PRO A 6 -33.04 -11.95 48.51
C PRO A 6 -33.92 -11.24 47.47
N VAL A 7 -34.18 -9.96 47.72
CA VAL A 7 -34.57 -8.96 46.72
C VAL A 7 -33.39 -8.62 45.78
N LEU A 8 -32.26 -9.31 45.92
CA LEU A 8 -31.02 -9.05 45.19
C LEU A 8 -30.99 -9.60 43.75
N MET A 9 -31.95 -10.42 43.33
CA MET A 9 -31.90 -11.07 42.01
C MET A 9 -32.52 -10.27 40.86
N LEU A 10 -33.27 -9.19 41.14
CA LEU A 10 -33.97 -8.42 40.10
C LEU A 10 -33.17 -7.23 39.55
N VAL A 11 -32.07 -6.84 40.20
CA VAL A 11 -31.21 -5.73 39.73
C VAL A 11 -30.13 -6.22 38.74
N LEU A 12 -29.83 -7.52 38.70
CA LEU A 12 -28.77 -8.05 37.83
C LEU A 12 -29.21 -8.28 36.37
N VAL A 13 -30.52 -8.35 36.09
CA VAL A 13 -31.05 -8.55 34.72
C VAL A 13 -31.26 -7.23 33.97
N ALA A 14 -31.25 -6.09 34.67
CA ALA A 14 -31.44 -4.76 34.07
C ALA A 14 -30.13 -4.12 33.54
N ILE A 15 -28.96 -4.72 33.81
CA ILE A 15 -27.65 -4.16 33.41
C ILE A 15 -27.09 -4.85 32.15
N SER A 16 -27.60 -6.04 31.78
CA SER A 16 -27.15 -6.77 30.59
C SER A 16 -27.75 -6.28 29.27
N SER A 17 -28.75 -5.38 29.30
CA SER A 17 -29.40 -4.84 28.09
C SER A 17 -28.79 -3.54 27.55
N LEU A 18 -27.69 -3.04 28.13
CA LEU A 18 -27.09 -1.75 27.74
C LEU A 18 -25.86 -1.85 26.83
N MET A 19 -25.44 -3.03 26.39
CA MET A 19 -24.20 -3.19 25.61
C MET A 19 -24.36 -3.92 24.28
N THR A 20 -25.48 -3.77 23.58
CA THR A 20 -25.47 -3.92 22.13
C THR A 20 -25.35 -2.54 21.50
N VAL A 21 -24.17 -1.94 21.62
CA VAL A 21 -23.81 -0.86 20.70
C VAL A 21 -23.80 -1.52 19.32
N PRO A 22 -24.65 -1.12 18.37
CA PRO A 22 -24.49 -1.58 17.01
C PRO A 22 -23.11 -1.11 16.57
N MET A 23 -22.16 -2.04 16.46
CA MET A 23 -20.94 -1.78 15.71
C MET A 23 -21.42 -1.57 14.28
N ALA A 24 -21.71 -0.31 13.94
CA ALA A 24 -21.89 0.10 12.56
C ALA A 24 -20.60 -0.31 11.87
N LYS A 25 -20.68 -1.39 11.09
CA LYS A 25 -19.62 -1.81 10.18
C LYS A 25 -19.37 -0.58 9.31
N ALA A 26 -18.18 0.01 9.40
CA ALA A 26 -17.84 1.20 8.63
C ALA A 26 -18.02 0.85 7.14
N GLU A 27 -19.13 1.31 6.56
CA GLU A 27 -19.44 1.15 5.16
C GLU A 27 -18.66 2.23 4.42
N HIS A 28 -17.67 1.83 3.64
CA HIS A 28 -16.85 2.78 2.90
C HIS A 28 -17.70 3.47 1.83
N ASP A 29 -17.53 4.79 1.67
CA ASP A 29 -18.21 5.56 0.63
C ASP A 29 -17.93 4.93 -0.74
N ALA A 30 -18.98 4.43 -1.41
CA ALA A 30 -18.88 3.78 -2.72
C ALA A 30 -18.18 4.69 -3.76
N LYS A 31 -18.31 6.02 -3.64
CA LYS A 31 -17.59 6.95 -4.52
C LYS A 31 -16.09 6.96 -4.24
N ALA A 32 -15.67 6.85 -2.98
CA ALA A 32 -14.26 6.77 -2.60
C ALA A 32 -13.64 5.47 -3.11
N VAL A 33 -14.32 4.34 -2.94
CA VAL A 33 -13.87 3.04 -3.47
C VAL A 33 -13.78 3.10 -5.01
N SER A 34 -14.79 3.64 -5.68
CA SER A 34 -14.78 3.76 -7.15
C SER A 34 -13.62 4.65 -7.67
N ARG A 35 -13.25 5.72 -6.95
CA ARG A 35 -12.07 6.53 -7.30
C ARG A 35 -10.78 5.73 -7.19
N ALA A 36 -10.63 4.98 -6.10
CA ALA A 36 -9.47 4.12 -5.87
C ALA A 36 -9.34 3.02 -6.94
N GLU A 37 -10.45 2.38 -7.31
CA GLU A 37 -10.48 1.40 -8.39
C GLU A 37 -10.07 2.03 -9.72
N LYS A 38 -10.69 3.17 -10.09
CA LYS A 38 -10.36 3.89 -11.34
C LYS A 38 -8.89 4.28 -11.46
N LEU A 39 -8.22 4.58 -10.34
CA LEU A 39 -6.78 4.84 -10.33
C LEU A 39 -6.00 3.60 -10.78
N LEU A 40 -6.35 2.42 -10.25
CA LEU A 40 -5.58 1.19 -10.40
C LEU A 40 -5.97 0.37 -11.64
N SER A 41 -7.22 0.46 -12.11
CA SER A 41 -7.77 -0.38 -13.19
C SER A 41 -7.04 -0.27 -14.55
N PRO A 42 -6.52 0.89 -14.98
CA PRO A 42 -5.91 0.99 -16.29
C PRO A 42 -4.70 0.06 -16.44
N ALA A 43 -4.61 -0.65 -17.57
CA ALA A 43 -3.47 -1.50 -17.87
C ALA A 43 -2.12 -0.74 -17.89
N SER A 44 -2.16 0.55 -18.27
CA SER A 44 -0.99 1.44 -18.18
C SER A 44 -0.52 1.63 -16.75
N MET A 45 -1.44 1.86 -15.80
CA MET A 45 -1.13 1.94 -14.38
C MET A 45 -0.52 0.62 -13.88
N GLY A 46 -1.14 -0.51 -14.26
CA GLY A 46 -0.64 -1.83 -13.90
C GLY A 46 0.78 -2.09 -14.40
N LYS A 47 1.09 -1.69 -15.64
CA LYS A 47 2.43 -1.77 -16.21
C LYS A 47 3.44 -0.89 -15.47
N THR A 48 3.06 0.35 -15.13
CA THR A 48 3.91 1.26 -14.35
C THR A 48 4.24 0.65 -13.00
N ILE A 49 3.22 0.24 -12.24
CA ILE A 49 3.41 -0.42 -10.93
C ILE A 49 4.32 -1.65 -11.07
N ASN A 50 4.10 -2.49 -12.09
CA ASN A 50 4.94 -3.66 -12.33
C ASN A 50 6.41 -3.30 -12.59
N ASN A 51 6.70 -2.23 -13.32
CA ASN A 51 8.08 -1.82 -13.58
C ASN A 51 8.82 -1.39 -12.30
N TYR A 52 8.10 -0.82 -11.32
CA TYR A 52 8.67 -0.51 -10.01
C TYR A 52 8.82 -1.78 -9.15
N LEU A 53 7.83 -2.66 -9.14
CA LEU A 53 7.87 -3.90 -8.36
C LEU A 53 8.91 -4.89 -8.90
N HIS A 54 8.92 -5.11 -10.20
CA HIS A 54 9.65 -6.18 -10.88
C HIS A 54 10.34 -5.64 -12.12
N PHE A 55 11.30 -4.75 -11.91
CA PHE A 55 12.04 -4.11 -12.99
C PHE A 55 12.66 -5.17 -13.94
N GLY A 56 12.46 -4.97 -15.24
CA GLY A 56 12.93 -5.90 -16.29
C GLY A 56 12.00 -7.08 -16.56
N THR A 57 10.88 -7.22 -15.83
CA THR A 57 9.86 -8.24 -16.14
C THR A 57 8.78 -7.71 -17.08
N THR A 58 8.09 -8.64 -17.76
CA THR A 58 6.96 -8.31 -18.61
C THR A 58 5.67 -8.31 -17.78
N TYR A 59 5.00 -7.16 -17.71
CA TYR A 59 3.64 -7.08 -17.16
C TYR A 59 2.67 -7.92 -18.01
N ARG A 60 1.89 -8.80 -17.37
CA ARG A 60 0.87 -9.62 -18.04
C ARG A 60 -0.55 -9.10 -17.76
N SER A 61 -0.89 -8.97 -16.49
CA SER A 61 -2.20 -8.45 -16.07
C SER A 61 -2.18 -8.07 -14.59
N HIS A 62 -3.22 -7.40 -14.15
CA HIS A 62 -3.61 -7.38 -12.74
C HIS A 62 -5.09 -7.74 -12.64
N GLY A 63 -5.44 -8.52 -11.63
CA GLY A 63 -6.79 -9.08 -11.44
C GLY A 63 -7.73 -8.17 -10.65
N ASP A 64 -8.88 -8.72 -10.31
CA ASP A 64 -9.92 -8.06 -9.51
C ASP A 64 -9.36 -7.49 -8.20
N MET A 65 -9.91 -6.35 -7.81
CA MET A 65 -9.53 -5.65 -6.59
C MET A 65 -10.43 -6.12 -5.46
N VAL A 66 -9.84 -6.58 -4.37
CA VAL A 66 -10.60 -7.00 -3.18
C VAL A 66 -10.50 -5.90 -2.13
N LEU A 67 -11.65 -5.38 -1.71
CA LEU A 67 -11.75 -4.35 -0.67
C LEU A 67 -11.49 -4.93 0.73
N TYR A 68 -10.68 -4.25 1.51
CA TYR A 68 -10.37 -4.55 2.90
C TYR A 68 -10.52 -3.31 3.77
N ASN A 69 -11.03 -3.49 4.97
CA ASN A 69 -11.01 -2.46 6.01
C ASN A 69 -9.64 -2.47 6.68
N VAL A 70 -9.11 -1.28 7.01
CA VAL A 70 -7.83 -1.19 7.72
C VAL A 70 -8.09 -1.22 9.23
N ASP A 71 -7.56 -2.24 9.91
CA ASP A 71 -7.70 -2.37 11.35
C ASP A 71 -7.21 -1.12 12.09
N ASN A 72 -7.99 -0.66 13.08
CA ASN A 72 -7.72 0.53 13.88
C ASN A 72 -7.69 1.87 13.11
N ARG A 73 -8.10 1.89 11.83
CA ARG A 73 -8.21 3.11 11.02
C ARG A 73 -9.53 3.11 10.25
N PRO A 74 -10.65 3.40 10.94
CA PRO A 74 -12.00 3.21 10.38
C PRO A 74 -12.31 4.09 9.15
N THR A 75 -11.54 5.16 8.94
CA THR A 75 -11.65 6.04 7.78
C THR A 75 -10.78 5.61 6.61
N GLU A 76 -9.95 4.59 6.76
CA GLU A 76 -9.06 4.08 5.71
C GLU A 76 -9.55 2.73 5.20
N PHE A 77 -9.28 2.47 3.92
CA PHE A 77 -9.53 1.18 3.30
C PHE A 77 -8.33 0.77 2.45
N ALA A 78 -8.26 -0.51 2.12
CA ALA A 78 -7.25 -1.04 1.22
C ALA A 78 -7.88 -1.82 0.08
N LEU A 79 -7.27 -1.71 -1.10
CA LEU A 79 -7.55 -2.60 -2.23
C LEU A 79 -6.39 -3.59 -2.35
N LEU A 80 -6.67 -4.88 -2.24
CA LEU A 80 -5.72 -5.93 -2.56
C LEU A 80 -5.79 -6.20 -4.05
N VAL A 81 -4.67 -6.00 -4.75
CA VAL A 81 -4.54 -6.25 -6.18
C VAL A 81 -3.50 -7.33 -6.42
N THR A 82 -3.83 -8.27 -7.29
CA THR A 82 -2.92 -9.36 -7.69
C THR A 82 -2.33 -9.06 -9.07
N PHE A 83 -1.03 -8.85 -9.14
CA PHE A 83 -0.28 -8.65 -10.37
C PHE A 83 0.28 -9.95 -10.88
N LYS A 84 0.18 -10.18 -12.19
CA LYS A 84 0.87 -11.25 -12.92
C LYS A 84 1.95 -10.66 -13.81
N TRP A 85 3.14 -11.24 -13.75
CA TRP A 85 4.31 -10.78 -14.49
C TRP A 85 5.10 -11.98 -15.01
N GLU A 86 6.00 -11.75 -15.96
CA GLU A 86 6.78 -12.81 -16.58
C GLU A 86 8.25 -12.46 -16.74
N SER A 87 9.11 -13.42 -16.42
CA SER A 87 10.55 -13.40 -16.68
C SER A 87 11.00 -14.75 -17.22
N ASN A 88 11.22 -15.74 -16.35
CA ASN A 88 11.53 -17.14 -16.69
C ASN A 88 10.32 -18.08 -16.45
N GLY A 89 9.12 -17.52 -16.57
CA GLY A 89 7.87 -18.10 -16.10
C GLY A 89 6.94 -17.02 -15.55
N VAL A 90 5.67 -17.36 -15.36
CA VAL A 90 4.66 -16.44 -14.81
C VAL A 90 4.77 -16.42 -13.30
N GLY A 91 5.03 -15.23 -12.74
CA GLY A 91 4.99 -14.94 -11.32
C GLY A 91 3.78 -14.09 -10.93
N THR A 92 3.51 -14.06 -9.64
CA THR A 92 2.40 -13.37 -9.01
C THR A 92 2.85 -12.55 -7.81
N THR A 93 2.32 -11.34 -7.69
CA THR A 93 2.54 -10.48 -6.52
C THR A 93 1.25 -9.84 -6.07
N LYS A 94 0.92 -9.98 -4.79
CA LYS A 94 -0.25 -9.32 -4.20
C LYS A 94 0.18 -8.09 -3.42
N VAL A 95 -0.49 -6.97 -3.67
CA VAL A 95 -0.16 -5.68 -3.07
C VAL A 95 -1.43 -5.06 -2.49
N PHE A 96 -1.34 -4.62 -1.24
CA PHE A 96 -2.34 -3.75 -0.63
C PHE A 96 -2.02 -2.30 -1.02
N PHE A 97 -3.00 -1.61 -1.59
CA PHE A 97 -2.99 -0.16 -1.80
C PHE A 97 -3.93 0.47 -0.80
N PHE A 98 -3.41 1.36 0.04
CA PHE A 98 -4.16 2.01 1.10
C PHE A 98 -4.69 3.36 0.61
N PHE A 99 -5.93 3.65 0.98
CA PHE A 99 -6.66 4.86 0.62
C PHE A 99 -7.33 5.46 1.85
N ASN A 100 -7.42 6.78 1.87
CA ASN A 100 -8.19 7.50 2.90
C ASN A 100 -9.70 7.50 2.58
N SER A 101 -10.50 8.14 3.44
CA SER A 101 -11.96 8.18 3.32
C SER A 101 -12.46 8.84 2.04
N ASN A 102 -11.62 9.64 1.37
CA ASN A 102 -11.93 10.29 0.11
C ASN A 102 -11.46 9.45 -1.10
N GLY A 103 -10.87 8.28 -0.90
CA GLY A 103 -10.34 7.45 -1.98
C GLY A 103 -9.02 7.95 -2.56
N ALA A 104 -8.32 8.85 -1.85
CA ALA A 104 -6.98 9.28 -2.24
C ALA A 104 -5.92 8.30 -1.70
N PHE A 105 -4.92 8.01 -2.53
CA PHE A 105 -3.86 7.05 -2.21
C PHE A 105 -2.96 7.58 -1.09
N ILE A 106 -2.60 6.71 -0.13
CA ILE A 106 -1.76 7.07 1.03
C ILE A 106 -0.55 6.15 1.23
N GLY A 107 -0.48 5.02 0.55
CA GLY A 107 0.67 4.11 0.62
C GLY A 107 0.36 2.71 0.13
N LEU A 108 1.38 1.87 0.03
CA LEU A 108 1.23 0.48 -0.38
C LEU A 108 2.06 -0.49 0.47
N ARG A 109 1.66 -1.76 0.47
CA ARG A 109 2.41 -2.86 1.08
C ARG A 109 2.31 -4.12 0.25
N VAL A 110 3.45 -4.73 -0.06
CA VAL A 110 3.48 -6.07 -0.64
C VAL A 110 2.98 -7.07 0.40
N LYS A 111 1.94 -7.82 0.07
CA LYS A 111 1.41 -8.90 0.91
C LYS A 111 2.23 -10.18 0.73
N GLU A 112 2.41 -10.58 -0.52
CA GLU A 112 3.14 -11.79 -0.90
C GLU A 112 3.64 -11.69 -2.35
N SER A 113 4.72 -12.40 -2.65
CA SER A 113 5.27 -12.56 -4.00
C SER A 113 5.87 -13.96 -4.10
N ASP A 114 5.61 -14.66 -5.21
CA ASP A 114 6.20 -15.98 -5.50
C ASP A 114 7.56 -15.89 -6.22
N GLY A 115 8.00 -14.67 -6.55
CA GLY A 115 9.29 -14.40 -7.19
C GLY A 115 10.47 -14.63 -6.24
N LEU A 116 10.96 -15.87 -6.14
CA LEU A 116 12.16 -16.24 -5.37
C LEU A 116 13.39 -15.39 -5.71
N PHE A 117 13.57 -15.03 -6.99
CA PHE A 117 14.68 -14.19 -7.47
C PHE A 117 14.23 -12.78 -7.90
N GLN A 118 12.93 -12.51 -7.87
CA GLN A 118 12.32 -11.24 -8.23
C GLN A 118 11.58 -10.70 -7.00
N SER A 119 12.36 -10.45 -5.94
CA SER A 119 11.84 -9.78 -4.76
C SER A 119 11.38 -8.37 -5.14
N PRO A 120 10.16 -7.96 -4.77
CA PRO A 120 9.64 -6.65 -5.15
C PRO A 120 10.57 -5.51 -4.77
N PHE A 121 10.72 -4.55 -5.69
CA PHE A 121 11.58 -3.37 -5.62
C PHE A 121 13.09 -3.62 -5.65
N THR A 122 13.58 -4.86 -5.49
CA THR A 122 15.03 -5.12 -5.38
C THR A 122 15.79 -4.69 -6.64
N ALA A 123 15.36 -5.14 -7.82
CA ALA A 123 16.01 -4.78 -9.07
C ALA A 123 15.89 -3.29 -9.39
N ALA A 124 14.72 -2.69 -9.14
CA ALA A 124 14.48 -1.26 -9.33
C ALA A 124 15.39 -0.40 -8.44
N ASN A 125 15.50 -0.76 -7.15
CA ASN A 125 16.40 -0.10 -6.20
C ASN A 125 17.85 -0.20 -6.65
N LEU A 126 18.29 -1.37 -7.11
CA LEU A 126 19.64 -1.56 -7.63
C LEU A 126 19.90 -0.68 -8.86
N THR A 127 18.96 -0.62 -9.81
CA THR A 127 19.08 0.23 -10.99
C THR A 127 19.13 1.72 -10.63
N ILE A 128 18.27 2.18 -9.72
CA ILE A 128 18.30 3.58 -9.23
C ILE A 128 19.67 3.90 -8.63
N LYS A 129 20.20 3.00 -7.80
CA LYS A 129 21.53 3.17 -7.19
C LYS A 129 22.64 3.19 -8.24
N LEU A 130 22.65 2.25 -9.19
CA LEU A 130 23.67 2.22 -10.25
C LEU A 130 23.63 3.45 -11.15
N LEU A 131 22.44 3.93 -11.52
CA LEU A 131 22.28 5.17 -12.29
C LEU A 131 22.70 6.39 -11.47
N GLY A 132 22.34 6.42 -10.19
CA GLY A 132 22.77 7.44 -9.25
C GLY A 132 24.29 7.51 -9.14
N GLU A 133 24.95 6.36 -8.92
CA GLU A 133 26.41 6.25 -8.85
C GLU A 133 27.09 6.64 -10.17
N ALA A 134 26.53 6.24 -11.33
CA ALA A 134 27.07 6.65 -12.63
C ALA A 134 27.00 8.17 -12.84
N LEU A 135 25.90 8.81 -12.44
CA LEU A 135 25.77 10.27 -12.46
C LEU A 135 26.72 10.93 -11.45
N TYR A 136 26.85 10.38 -10.25
CA TYR A 136 27.81 10.87 -9.27
C TYR A 136 29.24 10.83 -9.85
N GLU A 137 29.66 9.70 -10.40
CA GLU A 137 31.01 9.56 -10.99
C GLU A 137 31.26 10.50 -12.18
N ALA A 138 30.24 10.76 -13.00
CA ALA A 138 30.37 11.68 -14.14
C ALA A 138 30.48 13.17 -13.74
N PHE A 139 29.91 13.56 -12.60
CA PHE A 139 29.81 14.97 -12.20
C PHE A 139 30.57 15.32 -10.91
N LYS A 140 31.09 14.34 -10.15
CA LYS A 140 31.73 14.55 -8.85
C LYS A 140 32.90 15.53 -8.88
N ASP A 141 33.62 15.64 -10.00
CA ASP A 141 34.77 16.53 -10.13
C ASP A 141 34.35 18.02 -10.21
N ASN A 142 33.07 18.27 -10.49
CA ASN A 142 32.46 19.61 -10.55
C ASN A 142 31.61 19.92 -9.30
N MET A 143 31.59 19.04 -8.30
CA MET A 143 30.76 19.18 -7.09
C MET A 143 31.59 19.65 -5.90
N THR A 144 31.01 20.50 -5.06
CA THR A 144 31.57 20.78 -3.73
C THR A 144 31.46 19.56 -2.83
N ASP A 145 32.22 19.49 -1.73
CA ASP A 145 32.11 18.37 -0.80
C ASP A 145 30.72 18.27 -0.14
N GLY A 146 30.05 19.40 0.04
CA GLY A 146 28.66 19.45 0.48
C GLY A 146 27.69 18.84 -0.54
N ASP A 147 27.87 19.16 -1.83
CA ASP A 147 27.06 18.59 -2.90
C ASP A 147 27.28 17.08 -3.04
N LYS A 148 28.53 16.61 -2.90
CA LYS A 148 28.85 15.18 -2.93
C LYS A 148 28.15 14.43 -1.79
N GLN A 149 28.17 14.99 -0.59
CA GLN A 149 27.52 14.38 0.57
C GLN A 149 26.00 14.38 0.43
N PHE A 150 25.43 15.48 -0.06
CA PHE A 150 24.00 15.56 -0.37
C PHE A 150 23.60 14.55 -1.47
N PHE A 151 24.35 14.47 -2.56
CA PHE A 151 24.07 13.58 -3.68
C PHE A 151 24.15 12.10 -3.27
N ARG A 152 25.17 11.72 -2.48
CA ARG A 152 25.26 10.38 -1.89
C ARG A 152 24.07 10.07 -0.99
N THR A 153 23.71 11.01 -0.11
CA THR A 153 22.53 10.87 0.74
C THR A 153 21.25 10.70 -0.10
N ALA A 154 21.14 11.41 -1.23
CA ALA A 154 20.01 11.29 -2.13
C ALA A 154 19.97 9.93 -2.85
N ILE A 155 21.10 9.41 -3.34
CA ILE A 155 21.20 8.06 -3.93
C ILE A 155 20.85 6.99 -2.89
N ASP A 156 21.42 7.11 -1.69
CA ASP A 156 21.26 6.11 -0.63
C ASP A 156 19.81 6.02 -0.13
N ASN A 157 19.13 7.17 -0.08
CA ASN A 157 17.72 7.27 0.31
C ASN A 157 16.75 7.06 -0.85
N ALA A 158 17.22 6.97 -2.10
CA ALA A 158 16.34 6.74 -3.23
C ALA A 158 15.87 5.28 -3.24
N ASP A 159 14.56 5.10 -3.02
CA ASP A 159 13.93 3.79 -3.07
C ASP A 159 12.72 3.79 -4.02
N ALA A 160 12.60 2.73 -4.80
CA ALA A 160 11.60 2.54 -5.84
C ALA A 160 10.18 2.50 -5.26
N LYS A 161 10.01 2.06 -4.01
CA LYS A 161 8.70 2.06 -3.36
C LYS A 161 8.23 3.49 -3.11
N SER A 162 9.07 4.35 -2.54
CA SER A 162 8.76 5.75 -2.28
C SER A 162 8.51 6.52 -3.57
N LEU A 163 9.26 6.24 -4.64
CA LEU A 163 9.00 6.83 -5.96
C LEU A 163 7.64 6.38 -6.53
N LEU A 164 7.30 5.10 -6.39
CA LEU A 164 5.99 4.59 -6.80
C LEU A 164 4.87 5.22 -5.96
N GLU A 165 5.05 5.32 -4.64
CA GLU A 165 4.06 5.94 -3.76
C GLU A 165 3.85 7.41 -4.11
N LEU A 166 4.92 8.17 -4.37
CA LEU A 166 4.82 9.55 -4.83
C LEU A 166 4.07 9.64 -6.17
N TYR A 167 4.41 8.79 -7.14
CA TYR A 167 3.72 8.74 -8.43
C TYR A 167 2.21 8.52 -8.26
N LEU A 168 1.82 7.55 -7.43
CA LEU A 168 0.41 7.24 -7.17
C LEU A 168 -0.30 8.36 -6.39
N VAL A 169 0.38 9.03 -5.45
CA VAL A 169 -0.17 10.22 -4.79
C VAL A 169 -0.48 11.30 -5.81
N LEU A 170 0.45 11.60 -6.73
CA LEU A 170 0.24 12.61 -7.78
C LEU A 170 -0.91 12.24 -8.72
N GLU A 171 -0.94 11.00 -9.21
CA GLU A 171 -2.01 10.49 -10.07
C GLU A 171 -3.39 10.53 -9.39
N SER A 172 -3.45 10.26 -8.08
CA SER A 172 -4.70 10.29 -7.31
C SER A 172 -5.26 11.71 -7.08
N ARG A 173 -4.44 12.76 -7.28
CA ARG A 173 -4.81 14.16 -7.04
C ARG A 173 -5.09 14.94 -8.32
N LEU A 174 -4.53 14.51 -9.44
CA LEU A 174 -4.62 15.18 -10.74
C LEU A 174 -5.82 14.71 -11.58
N LYS A 175 -6.60 13.74 -11.10
CA LYS A 175 -7.77 13.15 -11.75
C LYS A 175 -8.98 13.18 -10.82
#